data_AF-A0A091N6R9-F1
#
_entry.id   AF-A0A091N6R9-F1
#
_cell.length_a   1.000
_cell.length_b   1.000
_cell.length_c   1.000
_cell.angle_alpha   90.00
_cell.angle_beta   90.00
_cell.angle_gamma   90.00
#
_symmetry.space_group_name_H-M   'P 1'
#
loop_
_entity.id
_entity.type
_entity.pdbx_description
1 polymer ?
#
loop_
_entity_poly.entity_id
_entity_poly.type
_entity_poly.pdbx_seq_one_letter_code
_entity_poly.pdbx_strand_id
1 'polypeptide(L)'
;EGIPITSASYFATMTLDQVKHVFRSDTEVPIPLIEERHRVLNESGIVLLEKFGGSFLTCVKMSEKSAQKLLRLVLENFPSYRDEAVFEKKKVSFYKRAQILVADTWSVLEGKGDGCFSDISSLTIFADYRIPQVLVHLKAMKYSEELMKKLHEGTIFQYGDKQEVEIRGCSIWCCALICKHLLELYQKKGQDMREKINAVLLDYYLWDYARDHREEMKDIPFHRVRCIYY
;
A
#
# COMPACT_ATOMS: atom_id res chain seq x y z
N GLU A 1 13.45 21.39 -13.06
CA GLU A 1 14.73 21.83 -12.46
C GLU A 1 15.92 20.91 -12.78
N GLY A 2 15.76 19.81 -13.52
CA GLY A 2 16.90 18.94 -13.89
C GLY A 2 17.48 18.13 -12.71
N ILE A 3 16.78 18.07 -11.57
CA ILE A 3 17.21 17.33 -10.40
C ILE A 3 17.05 15.82 -10.66
N PRO A 4 18.10 14.99 -10.56
CA PRO A 4 18.05 13.57 -10.88
C PRO A 4 17.47 12.75 -9.70
N ILE A 5 16.27 13.10 -9.25
CA ILE A 5 15.62 12.50 -8.06
C ILE A 5 15.33 11.00 -8.21
N THR A 6 15.32 10.48 -9.43
CA THR A 6 15.13 9.05 -9.72
C THR A 6 16.45 8.26 -9.73
N SER A 7 17.61 8.91 -9.58
CA SER A 7 18.92 8.25 -9.53
C SER A 7 19.27 7.82 -8.11
N ALA A 8 19.55 6.53 -7.92
CA ALA A 8 19.98 5.98 -6.63
C ALA A 8 21.22 6.70 -6.05
N SER A 9 22.18 7.06 -6.89
CA SER A 9 23.38 7.80 -6.46
C SER A 9 23.06 9.19 -5.91
N TYR A 10 22.05 9.85 -6.48
CA TYR A 10 21.63 11.16 -6.02
C TYR A 10 20.90 11.04 -4.69
N PHE A 11 19.82 10.27 -4.63
CA PHE A 11 19.01 10.19 -3.41
C PHE A 11 19.67 9.39 -2.28
N ALA A 12 20.76 8.65 -2.51
CA ALA A 12 21.61 8.10 -1.44
C ALA A 12 22.34 9.18 -0.62
N THR A 13 22.64 10.32 -1.24
CA THR A 13 23.50 11.38 -0.67
C THR A 13 22.79 12.72 -0.53
N MET A 14 21.48 12.77 -0.82
CA MET A 14 20.69 13.99 -0.71
C MET A 14 20.75 14.55 0.71
N THR A 15 20.84 15.87 0.81
CA THR A 15 20.70 16.59 2.09
C THR A 15 19.24 16.86 2.40
N LEU A 16 18.92 17.10 3.67
CA LEU A 16 17.55 17.46 4.07
C LEU A 16 17.04 18.71 3.34
N ASP A 17 17.90 19.70 3.10
CA ASP A 17 17.52 20.92 2.39
C ASP A 17 17.21 20.66 0.91
N GLN A 18 17.95 19.75 0.27
CA GLN A 18 17.60 19.30 -1.09
C GLN A 18 16.27 18.56 -1.12
N VAL A 19 15.99 17.71 -0.12
CA VAL A 19 14.69 17.01 0.00
C VAL A 19 13.57 18.03 0.22
N LYS A 20 13.75 19.01 1.12
CA LYS A 20 12.78 20.11 1.33
C LYS A 20 12.52 20.91 0.07
N HIS A 21 13.56 21.18 -0.72
CA HIS A 21 13.44 21.89 -1.99
C HIS A 21 12.70 21.07 -3.05
N VAL A 22 13.02 19.78 -3.18
CA VAL A 22 12.39 18.88 -4.17
C VAL A 22 10.93 18.61 -3.82
N PHE A 23 10.62 18.36 -2.55
CA PHE A 23 9.27 18.08 -2.07
C PHE A 23 8.57 19.32 -1.50
N ARG A 24 8.98 20.52 -1.90
CA ARG A 24 8.30 21.76 -1.54
C ARG A 24 6.86 21.72 -2.05
N SER A 25 5.94 22.16 -1.20
CA SER A 25 4.52 22.14 -1.53
C SER A 25 4.21 23.24 -2.56
N ASP A 26 3.25 22.95 -3.42
CA ASP A 26 2.56 23.94 -4.25
C ASP A 26 1.48 24.70 -3.47
N THR A 27 1.23 24.30 -2.22
CA THR A 27 0.30 24.93 -1.27
C THR A 27 1.02 25.33 0.03
N GLU A 28 0.27 25.88 0.99
CA GLU A 28 0.80 26.21 2.33
C GLU A 28 1.11 24.98 3.20
N VAL A 29 0.61 23.80 2.82
CA VAL A 29 0.76 22.57 3.61
C VAL A 29 2.03 21.84 3.19
N PRO A 30 3.09 21.82 4.02
CA PRO A 30 4.31 21.09 3.69
C PRO A 30 4.08 19.57 3.73
N ILE A 31 4.93 18.83 3.03
CA ILE A 31 4.94 17.37 3.08
C ILE A 31 5.15 16.90 4.53
N PRO A 32 4.31 15.99 5.05
CA PRO A 32 4.46 15.49 6.42
C PRO A 32 5.67 14.55 6.52
N LEU A 33 6.33 14.55 7.69
CA LEU A 33 7.41 13.61 8.03
C LEU A 33 8.64 13.76 7.12
N ILE A 34 9.07 15.01 6.87
CA ILE A 34 10.11 15.29 5.88
C ILE A 34 11.47 14.72 6.28
N GLU A 35 11.80 14.72 7.58
CA GLU A 35 12.99 14.09 8.12
C GLU A 35 12.96 12.56 7.98
N GLU A 36 11.81 11.93 8.23
CA GLU A 36 11.64 10.49 8.00
C GLU A 36 11.77 10.17 6.50
N ARG A 37 11.14 10.96 5.63
CA ARG A 37 11.20 10.77 4.17
C ARG A 37 12.63 10.92 3.65
N HIS A 38 13.39 11.87 4.18
CA HIS A 38 14.81 12.02 3.88
C HIS A 38 15.60 10.76 4.27
N ARG A 39 15.40 10.23 5.47
CA ARG A 39 16.05 8.97 5.90
C ARG A 39 15.69 7.80 4.99
N VAL A 40 14.41 7.66 4.62
CA VAL A 40 13.91 6.60 3.73
C VAL A 40 14.53 6.70 2.34
N LEU A 41 14.66 7.91 1.78
CA LEU A 41 15.32 8.14 0.50
C LEU A 41 16.78 7.71 0.57
N ASN A 42 17.55 8.25 1.52
CA ASN A 42 18.97 7.92 1.64
C ASN A 42 19.20 6.42 1.85
N GLU A 43 18.43 5.79 2.76
CA GLU A 43 18.47 4.33 2.98
C GLU A 43 18.23 3.56 1.68
N SER A 44 17.17 3.92 0.95
CA SER A 44 16.81 3.23 -0.30
C SER A 44 17.91 3.40 -1.37
N GLY A 45 18.54 4.58 -1.43
CA GLY A 45 19.58 4.87 -2.41
C GLY A 45 20.83 4.04 -2.15
N ILE A 46 21.27 3.99 -0.89
CA ILE A 46 22.41 3.18 -0.44
C ILE A 46 22.15 1.71 -0.76
N VAL A 47 20.99 1.17 -0.37
CA VAL A 47 20.62 -0.23 -0.64
C VAL A 47 20.62 -0.55 -2.13
N LEU A 48 20.09 0.34 -2.97
CA LEU A 48 20.09 0.15 -4.42
C LEU A 48 21.51 0.10 -4.99
N LEU A 49 22.39 1.02 -4.58
CA LEU A 49 23.76 1.06 -5.05
C LEU A 49 24.54 -0.19 -4.63
N GLU A 50 24.43 -0.59 -3.36
CA GLU A 50 25.23 -1.68 -2.81
C GLU A 50 24.75 -3.07 -3.27
N LYS A 51 23.43 -3.27 -3.37
CA LYS A 51 22.86 -4.61 -3.57
C LYS A 51 22.23 -4.84 -4.94
N PHE A 52 21.87 -3.78 -5.64
CA PHE A 52 21.09 -3.85 -6.88
C PHE A 52 21.73 -3.08 -8.04
N GLY A 53 23.01 -2.71 -7.93
CA GLY A 53 23.76 -2.03 -8.98
C GLY A 53 23.20 -0.64 -9.34
N GLY A 54 22.56 0.01 -8.37
CA GLY A 54 21.91 1.32 -8.53
C GLY A 54 20.55 1.29 -9.23
N SER A 55 20.00 0.11 -9.54
CA SER A 55 18.75 -0.02 -10.29
C SER A 55 17.76 -0.96 -9.62
N PHE A 56 16.54 -0.48 -9.38
CA PHE A 56 15.47 -1.33 -8.87
C PHE A 56 15.07 -2.43 -9.85
N LEU A 57 15.30 -2.25 -11.15
CA LEU A 57 15.06 -3.28 -12.16
C LEU A 57 15.88 -4.55 -11.89
N THR A 58 17.08 -4.41 -11.31
CA THR A 58 17.89 -5.56 -10.87
C THR A 58 17.14 -6.37 -9.81
N CYS A 59 16.53 -5.69 -8.83
CA CYS A 59 15.68 -6.32 -7.80
C CYS A 59 14.47 -7.03 -8.43
N VAL A 60 13.79 -6.40 -9.40
CA VAL A 60 12.67 -7.00 -10.14
C VAL A 60 13.11 -8.27 -10.87
N LYS A 61 14.25 -8.26 -11.57
CA LYS A 61 14.75 -9.44 -12.29
C LYS A 61 15.11 -10.59 -11.35
N MET A 62 15.66 -10.29 -10.17
CA MET A 62 15.95 -11.29 -9.13
C MET A 62 14.69 -11.98 -8.57
N SER A 63 13.52 -11.37 -8.75
CA SER A 63 12.25 -11.98 -8.36
C SER A 63 11.84 -13.17 -9.24
N GLU A 64 12.51 -13.39 -10.37
CA GLU A 64 12.24 -14.52 -11.28
C GLU A 64 10.75 -14.65 -11.61
N LYS A 65 10.10 -13.52 -11.88
CA LYS A 65 8.67 -13.47 -12.23
C LYS A 65 7.74 -13.96 -11.10
N SER A 66 8.13 -13.81 -9.83
CA SER A 66 7.27 -14.03 -8.66
C SER A 66 7.06 -12.74 -7.86
N ALA A 67 5.80 -12.34 -7.72
CA ALA A 67 5.33 -11.26 -6.86
C ALA A 67 5.74 -11.49 -5.40
N GLN A 68 5.59 -12.72 -4.88
CA GLN A 68 6.02 -13.04 -3.51
C GLN A 68 7.54 -12.96 -3.34
N LYS A 69 8.31 -13.41 -4.33
CA LYS A 69 9.77 -13.29 -4.27
C LYS A 69 10.20 -11.82 -4.32
N LEU A 70 9.58 -10.98 -5.15
CA LEU A 70 9.84 -9.54 -5.17
C LEU A 70 9.48 -8.89 -3.83
N LEU A 71 8.30 -9.23 -3.29
CA LEU A 71 7.85 -8.73 -1.98
C LEU A 71 8.88 -9.07 -0.88
N ARG A 72 9.36 -10.32 -0.83
CA ARG A 72 10.40 -10.73 0.13
C ARG A 72 11.71 -9.98 -0.08
N LEU A 73 12.20 -9.85 -1.31
CA LEU A 73 13.42 -9.09 -1.61
C LEU A 73 13.31 -7.64 -1.13
N VAL A 74 12.13 -7.02 -1.31
CA VAL A 74 11.87 -5.66 -0.81
C VAL A 74 11.92 -5.62 0.72
N LEU A 75 11.23 -6.52 1.42
CA LEU A 75 11.18 -6.54 2.88
C LEU A 75 12.55 -6.86 3.52
N GLU A 76 13.32 -7.75 2.91
CA GLU A 76 14.66 -8.12 3.38
C GLU A 76 15.64 -6.95 3.28
N ASN A 77 15.53 -6.13 2.24
CA ASN A 77 16.54 -5.12 1.90
C ASN A 77 16.15 -3.68 2.25
N PHE A 78 14.86 -3.35 2.31
CA PHE A 78 14.37 -1.99 2.54
C PHE A 78 13.52 -1.93 3.82
N PRO A 79 14.11 -1.65 4.99
CA PRO A 79 13.41 -1.59 6.28
C PRO A 79 12.17 -0.70 6.29
N SER A 80 12.19 0.42 5.57
CA SER A 80 11.05 1.35 5.45
C SER A 80 9.76 0.77 4.84
N TYR A 81 9.79 -0.47 4.33
CA TYR A 81 8.64 -1.21 3.83
C TYR A 81 8.04 -2.21 4.83
N ARG A 82 8.67 -2.43 5.99
CA ARG A 82 8.25 -3.41 7.02
C ARG A 82 7.11 -2.87 7.90
N ASP A 83 5.95 -2.73 7.27
CA ASP A 83 4.70 -2.37 7.93
C ASP A 83 4.15 -3.57 8.74
N GLU A 84 4.51 -3.60 10.03
CA GLU A 84 4.28 -4.69 10.99
C GLU A 84 3.68 -4.15 12.31
N ALA A 85 2.81 -4.95 12.93
CA ALA A 85 2.21 -4.65 14.22
C ALA A 85 2.09 -5.91 15.10
N VAL A 86 1.70 -5.71 16.37
CA VAL A 86 1.36 -6.81 17.28
C VAL A 86 -0.13 -6.74 17.61
N PHE A 87 -0.88 -7.77 17.26
CA PHE A 87 -2.31 -7.90 17.54
C PHE A 87 -2.58 -9.13 18.37
N GLU A 88 -3.19 -8.97 19.56
CA GLU A 88 -3.52 -10.09 20.46
C GLU A 88 -2.31 -11.04 20.68
N LYS A 89 -1.13 -10.44 20.95
CA LYS A 89 0.17 -11.11 21.16
C LYS A 89 0.74 -11.83 19.92
N LYS A 90 0.15 -11.67 18.74
CA LYS A 90 0.64 -12.21 17.48
C LYS A 90 1.25 -11.10 16.64
N LYS A 91 2.41 -11.37 16.04
CA LYS A 91 2.95 -10.49 15.00
C LYS A 91 2.06 -10.60 13.77
N VAL A 92 1.67 -9.45 13.22
CA VAL A 92 0.90 -9.33 12.00
C VAL A 92 1.58 -8.33 11.09
N SER A 93 1.32 -8.45 9.79
CA SER A 93 1.97 -7.61 8.79
C SER A 93 0.98 -7.20 7.72
N PHE A 94 1.07 -5.93 7.30
CA PHE A 94 0.25 -5.39 6.21
C PHE A 94 1.07 -5.20 4.94
N TYR A 95 2.34 -4.81 5.10
CA TYR A 95 3.29 -4.58 4.00
C TYR A 95 2.73 -3.72 2.87
N LYS A 96 1.85 -2.75 3.19
CA LYS A 96 1.02 -2.03 2.22
C LYS A 96 1.83 -1.41 1.08
N ARG A 97 2.87 -0.63 1.41
CA ARG A 97 3.77 -0.02 0.41
C ARG A 97 4.54 -1.06 -0.41
N ALA A 98 4.88 -2.19 0.18
CA ALA A 98 5.64 -3.23 -0.51
C ALA A 98 4.74 -3.97 -1.51
N GLN A 99 3.50 -4.24 -1.12
CA GLN A 99 2.48 -4.80 -2.00
C GLN A 99 2.15 -3.84 -3.17
N ILE A 100 1.99 -2.53 -2.89
CA ILE A 100 1.83 -1.51 -3.95
C ILE A 100 3.03 -1.52 -4.91
N LEU A 101 4.27 -1.53 -4.41
CA LEU A 101 5.46 -1.54 -5.27
C LEU A 101 5.47 -2.73 -6.24
N VAL A 102 5.10 -3.93 -5.77
CA VAL A 102 4.98 -5.12 -6.61
C VAL A 102 3.83 -4.98 -7.60
N ALA A 103 2.66 -4.54 -7.15
CA ALA A 103 1.47 -4.38 -7.97
C ALA A 103 1.62 -3.30 -9.06
N ASP A 104 2.25 -2.18 -8.74
CA ASP A 104 2.55 -1.09 -9.68
C ASP A 104 3.56 -1.57 -10.73
N THR A 105 4.59 -2.33 -10.32
CA THR A 105 5.55 -2.93 -11.26
C THR A 105 4.85 -3.86 -12.25
N TRP A 106 3.90 -4.68 -11.76
CA TRP A 106 3.07 -5.53 -12.61
C TRP A 106 2.17 -4.71 -13.53
N SER A 107 1.47 -3.71 -12.98
CA SER A 107 0.44 -2.97 -13.69
C SER A 107 1.02 -2.04 -14.76
N VAL A 108 2.09 -1.31 -14.47
CA VAL A 108 2.72 -0.37 -15.42
C VAL A 108 3.36 -1.08 -16.61
N LEU A 109 3.73 -2.35 -16.44
CA LEU A 109 4.26 -3.22 -17.49
C LEU A 109 3.19 -4.15 -18.09
N GLU A 110 1.91 -3.92 -17.77
CA GLU A 110 0.76 -4.70 -18.25
C GLU A 110 0.89 -6.22 -18.03
N GLY A 111 1.58 -6.65 -16.97
CA GLY A 111 1.86 -8.05 -16.70
C GLY A 111 2.78 -8.72 -17.72
N LYS A 112 3.55 -7.95 -18.50
CA LYS A 112 4.46 -8.42 -19.55
C LYS A 112 5.92 -8.19 -19.16
N GLY A 113 6.83 -8.87 -19.86
CA GLY A 113 8.28 -8.69 -19.67
C GLY A 113 8.72 -8.89 -18.23
N ASP A 114 9.40 -7.89 -17.66
CA ASP A 114 9.87 -7.87 -16.27
C ASP A 114 8.74 -7.72 -15.24
N GLY A 115 7.54 -7.30 -15.65
CA GLY A 115 6.35 -7.20 -14.79
C GLY A 115 5.43 -8.42 -14.85
N CYS A 116 5.83 -9.48 -15.56
CA CYS A 116 5.07 -10.71 -15.63
C CYS A 116 5.26 -11.50 -14.34
N PHE A 117 4.32 -11.42 -13.40
CA PHE A 117 4.33 -12.21 -12.16
C PHE A 117 3.30 -13.34 -12.21
N SER A 118 3.76 -14.59 -12.01
CA SER A 118 2.91 -15.78 -12.09
C SER A 118 1.94 -15.96 -10.91
N ASP A 119 2.24 -15.30 -9.79
CA ASP A 119 1.56 -15.40 -8.51
C ASP A 119 1.03 -14.04 -8.04
N ILE A 120 0.73 -13.10 -8.95
CA ILE A 120 0.22 -11.76 -8.58
C ILE A 120 -1.05 -11.83 -7.70
N SER A 121 -1.88 -12.86 -7.89
CA SER A 121 -3.09 -13.10 -7.11
C SER A 121 -2.85 -13.47 -5.65
N SER A 122 -1.59 -13.70 -5.26
CA SER A 122 -1.19 -13.93 -3.87
C SER A 122 -1.13 -12.65 -3.03
N LEU A 123 -1.09 -11.48 -3.67
CA LEU A 123 -1.18 -10.20 -2.96
C LEU A 123 -2.59 -9.96 -2.43
N THR A 124 -2.70 -9.11 -1.41
CA THR A 124 -3.97 -8.64 -0.86
C THR A 124 -4.31 -7.25 -1.38
N ILE A 125 -5.44 -6.71 -0.92
CA ILE A 125 -5.68 -5.26 -0.99
C ILE A 125 -4.62 -4.50 -0.19
N PHE A 126 -4.46 -3.22 -0.47
CA PHE A 126 -3.47 -2.33 0.12
C PHE A 126 -4.10 -1.55 1.27
N ALA A 127 -4.15 -2.17 2.46
CA ALA A 127 -4.89 -1.66 3.61
C ALA A 127 -4.47 -0.24 4.04
N ASP A 128 -5.16 0.76 3.49
CA ASP A 128 -5.02 2.18 3.75
C ASP A 128 -6.25 2.73 4.50
N TYR A 129 -6.46 4.05 4.45
CA TYR A 129 -7.58 4.70 5.12
C TYR A 129 -8.85 4.84 4.24
N ARG A 130 -8.75 4.68 2.92
CA ARG A 130 -9.87 4.83 1.97
C ARG A 130 -10.63 3.54 1.73
N ILE A 131 -9.94 2.41 1.58
CA ILE A 131 -10.57 1.11 1.42
C ILE A 131 -11.57 0.80 2.55
N PRO A 132 -11.21 0.93 3.84
CA PRO A 132 -12.17 0.76 4.92
C PRO A 132 -13.39 1.70 4.83
N GLN A 133 -13.19 2.94 4.39
CA GLN A 133 -14.27 3.93 4.24
C GLN A 133 -15.31 3.47 3.21
N VAL A 134 -14.86 3.03 2.03
CA VAL A 134 -15.76 2.55 0.96
C VAL A 134 -16.42 1.23 1.34
N LEU A 135 -15.73 0.32 2.04
CA LEU A 135 -16.34 -0.93 2.50
C LEU A 135 -17.48 -0.69 3.50
N VAL A 136 -17.35 0.32 4.37
CA VAL A 136 -18.44 0.73 5.26
C VAL A 136 -19.58 1.39 4.49
N HIS A 137 -19.26 2.27 3.53
CA HIS A 137 -20.25 2.90 2.67
C HIS A 137 -21.11 1.87 1.91
N LEU A 138 -20.47 0.88 1.32
CA LEU A 138 -21.11 -0.23 0.60
C LEU A 138 -21.76 -1.27 1.53
N LYS A 139 -21.74 -1.05 2.86
CA LYS A 139 -22.31 -1.93 3.89
C LYS A 139 -21.66 -3.32 3.95
N ALA A 140 -20.46 -3.47 3.37
CA ALA A 140 -19.67 -4.70 3.45
C ALA A 140 -18.93 -4.83 4.79
N MET A 141 -18.68 -3.69 5.46
CA MET A 141 -18.16 -3.60 6.81
C MET A 141 -19.05 -2.71 7.68
N LYS A 142 -19.00 -2.91 9.01
CA LYS A 142 -19.62 -2.05 10.00
C LYS A 142 -18.69 -1.92 11.20
N TYR A 143 -18.51 -0.69 11.68
CA TYR A 143 -17.78 -0.43 12.92
C TYR A 143 -18.70 -0.50 14.14
N SER A 144 -18.11 -0.79 15.31
CA SER A 144 -18.81 -0.64 16.58
C SER A 144 -19.18 0.83 16.82
N GLU A 145 -20.20 1.08 17.63
CA GLU A 145 -20.62 2.45 17.99
C GLU A 145 -19.47 3.23 18.65
N GLU A 146 -18.67 2.57 19.48
CA GLU A 146 -17.49 3.16 20.11
C GLU A 146 -16.44 3.60 19.07
N LEU A 147 -16.14 2.74 18.10
CA LEU A 147 -15.16 3.07 17.06
C LEU A 147 -15.68 4.18 16.15
N MET A 148 -16.95 4.14 15.73
CA MET A 148 -17.58 5.21 14.96
C MET A 148 -17.48 6.55 15.68
N LYS A 149 -17.79 6.58 16.98
CA LYS A 149 -17.69 7.80 17.79
C LYS A 149 -16.29 8.39 17.77
N LYS A 150 -15.26 7.57 18.02
CA LYS A 150 -13.85 8.01 17.97
C LYS A 150 -13.45 8.58 16.61
N LEU A 151 -13.91 7.96 15.53
CA LEU A 151 -13.65 8.44 14.16
C LEU A 151 -14.33 9.79 13.89
N HIS A 152 -15.58 9.98 14.32
CA HIS A 152 -16.30 11.25 14.19
C HIS A 152 -15.67 12.38 15.02
N GLU A 153 -15.13 12.06 16.19
CA GLU A 153 -14.37 13.02 17.01
C GLU A 153 -13.02 13.40 16.38
N GLY A 154 -12.63 12.76 15.27
CA GLY A 154 -11.37 13.03 14.59
C GLY A 154 -10.15 12.51 15.33
N THR A 155 -10.34 11.48 16.17
CA THR A 155 -9.26 10.85 16.96
C THR A 155 -8.11 10.44 16.05
N ILE A 156 -6.90 10.82 16.45
CA ILE A 156 -5.67 10.38 15.79
C ILE A 156 -5.20 9.12 16.51
N PHE A 157 -5.23 8.00 15.80
CA PHE A 157 -4.75 6.71 16.28
C PHE A 157 -3.22 6.65 16.16
N GLN A 158 -2.59 5.90 17.05
CA GLN A 158 -1.19 5.54 16.93
C GLN A 158 -1.03 4.39 15.94
N TYR A 159 0.12 4.35 15.28
CA TYR A 159 0.49 3.23 14.44
C TYR A 159 0.60 1.95 15.28
N GLY A 160 -0.13 0.90 14.89
CA GLY A 160 -0.18 -0.36 15.62
C GLY A 160 -1.19 -0.38 16.77
N ASP A 161 -2.01 0.66 16.93
CA ASP A 161 -3.13 0.64 17.88
C ASP A 161 -4.12 -0.47 17.52
N LYS A 162 -4.70 -1.11 18.54
CA LYS A 162 -5.63 -2.22 18.36
C LYS A 162 -6.73 -1.91 17.32
N GLN A 163 -7.38 -0.76 17.44
CA GLN A 163 -8.47 -0.37 16.54
C GLN A 163 -7.97 -0.01 15.13
N GLU A 164 -6.77 0.55 15.00
CA GLU A 164 -6.13 0.80 13.70
C GLU A 164 -5.84 -0.53 12.97
N VAL A 165 -5.24 -1.48 13.69
CA VAL A 165 -4.95 -2.82 13.18
C VAL A 165 -6.23 -3.60 12.85
N GLU A 166 -7.28 -3.47 13.67
CA GLU A 166 -8.61 -4.07 13.41
C GLU A 166 -9.20 -3.55 12.10
N ILE A 167 -9.22 -2.23 11.89
CA ILE A 167 -9.76 -1.62 10.67
C ILE A 167 -9.04 -2.18 9.43
N ARG A 168 -7.70 -2.18 9.46
CA ARG A 168 -6.88 -2.63 8.32
C ARG A 168 -7.01 -4.14 8.08
N GLY A 169 -6.97 -4.93 9.16
CA GLY A 169 -7.10 -6.39 9.08
C GLY A 169 -8.49 -6.83 8.59
N CYS A 170 -9.55 -6.22 9.12
CA CYS A 170 -10.91 -6.48 8.66
C CYS A 170 -11.13 -6.07 7.20
N SER A 171 -10.49 -4.98 6.74
CA SER A 171 -10.56 -4.56 5.34
C SER A 171 -9.96 -5.60 4.39
N ILE A 172 -8.79 -6.14 4.74
CA ILE A 172 -8.14 -7.23 3.98
C ILE A 172 -9.04 -8.46 3.93
N TRP A 173 -9.56 -8.87 5.08
CA TRP A 173 -10.41 -10.06 5.16
C TRP A 173 -11.72 -9.89 4.40
N CYS A 174 -12.38 -8.73 4.52
CA CYS A 174 -13.59 -8.40 3.77
C CYS A 174 -13.35 -8.50 2.26
N CYS A 175 -12.26 -7.92 1.75
CA CYS A 175 -11.94 -7.99 0.33
C CYS A 175 -11.60 -9.40 -0.14
N ALA A 176 -10.92 -10.21 0.69
CA ALA A 176 -10.68 -11.62 0.39
C ALA A 176 -12.00 -12.40 0.23
N LEU A 177 -13.00 -12.12 1.09
CA LEU A 177 -14.34 -12.70 0.99
C LEU A 177 -15.08 -12.21 -0.27
N ILE A 178 -14.94 -10.93 -0.63
CA ILE A 178 -15.52 -10.38 -1.88
C ILE A 178 -14.93 -11.10 -3.09
N CYS A 179 -13.60 -11.23 -3.19
CA CYS A 179 -12.94 -11.96 -4.28
C CYS A 179 -13.44 -13.40 -4.37
N LYS A 180 -13.52 -14.11 -3.23
CA LYS A 180 -14.04 -15.48 -3.17
C LYS A 180 -15.49 -15.54 -3.69
N HIS A 181 -16.35 -14.64 -3.23
CA HIS A 181 -17.74 -14.62 -3.63
C HIS A 181 -17.92 -14.32 -5.13
N LEU A 182 -17.14 -13.39 -5.68
CA LEU A 182 -17.13 -13.10 -7.11
C LEU A 182 -16.75 -14.35 -7.94
N LEU A 183 -15.72 -15.09 -7.52
CA LEU A 183 -15.33 -16.33 -8.17
C LEU A 183 -16.46 -17.38 -8.14
N GLU A 184 -17.13 -17.55 -7.00
CA GLU A 184 -18.28 -18.46 -6.87
C GLU A 184 -19.45 -18.07 -7.80
N LEU A 185 -19.73 -16.77 -7.94
CA LEU A 185 -20.78 -16.28 -8.84
C LEU A 185 -20.47 -16.57 -10.32
N TYR A 186 -19.22 -16.40 -10.73
CA TYR A 186 -18.80 -16.71 -12.10
C TYR A 186 -18.76 -18.22 -12.38
N GLN A 187 -18.34 -19.01 -11.40
CA GLN A 187 -18.37 -20.46 -11.50
C GLN A 187 -19.80 -20.99 -11.72
N LYS A 188 -20.80 -20.43 -11.02
CA LYS A 188 -22.22 -20.77 -11.22
C LYS A 188 -22.72 -20.42 -12.63
N LYS A 189 -22.09 -19.47 -13.32
CA LYS A 189 -22.35 -19.11 -14.71
C LYS A 189 -21.53 -19.93 -15.72
N GLY A 190 -20.75 -20.91 -15.27
CA GLY A 190 -19.88 -21.72 -16.11
C GLY A 190 -18.64 -20.98 -16.62
N GLN A 191 -18.23 -19.89 -15.97
CA GLN A 191 -17.07 -19.08 -16.36
C GLN A 191 -15.93 -19.24 -15.34
N ASP A 192 -14.73 -19.58 -15.83
CA ASP A 192 -13.52 -19.61 -15.00
C ASP A 192 -12.82 -18.24 -15.03
N MET A 193 -12.83 -17.56 -13.90
CA MET A 193 -12.28 -16.20 -13.74
C MET A 193 -11.10 -16.16 -12.76
N ARG A 194 -10.53 -17.31 -12.38
CA ARG A 194 -9.46 -17.40 -11.37
C ARG A 194 -8.20 -16.60 -11.71
N GLU A 195 -7.86 -16.50 -12.98
CA GLU A 195 -6.69 -15.72 -13.43
C GLU A 195 -7.01 -14.23 -13.64
N LYS A 196 -8.29 -13.85 -13.64
CA LYS A 196 -8.76 -12.49 -13.97
C LYS A 196 -9.22 -11.71 -12.75
N ILE A 197 -9.58 -12.39 -11.66
CA ILE A 197 -10.01 -11.77 -10.41
C ILE A 197 -8.89 -11.94 -9.38
N ASN A 198 -8.39 -10.83 -8.87
CA ASN A 198 -7.45 -10.82 -7.76
C ASN A 198 -7.69 -9.58 -6.88
N ALA A 199 -7.07 -9.57 -5.69
CA ALA A 199 -7.25 -8.50 -4.73
C ALA A 199 -6.64 -7.17 -5.18
N VAL A 200 -5.58 -7.18 -6.00
CA VAL A 200 -4.96 -5.96 -6.57
C VAL A 200 -5.96 -5.21 -7.44
N LEU A 201 -6.63 -5.90 -8.36
CA LEU A 201 -7.63 -5.30 -9.24
C LEU A 201 -8.87 -4.83 -8.45
N LEU A 202 -9.26 -5.57 -7.41
CA LEU A 202 -10.33 -5.14 -6.51
C LEU A 202 -9.94 -3.86 -5.75
N ASP A 203 -8.69 -3.76 -5.28
CA ASP A 203 -8.18 -2.56 -4.61
C ASP A 203 -8.23 -1.34 -5.53
N TYR A 204 -7.69 -1.44 -6.74
CA TYR A 204 -7.75 -0.37 -7.74
C TYR A 204 -9.18 0.10 -7.99
N TYR A 205 -10.11 -0.85 -8.19
CA TYR A 205 -11.52 -0.53 -8.38
C TYR A 205 -12.13 0.19 -7.17
N LEU A 206 -11.91 -0.32 -5.96
CA LEU A 206 -12.47 0.26 -4.73
C LEU A 206 -11.86 1.63 -4.42
N TRP A 207 -10.57 1.83 -4.70
CA TRP A 207 -9.90 3.10 -4.49
C TRP A 207 -10.37 4.18 -5.47
N ASP A 208 -10.50 3.85 -6.75
CA ASP A 208 -11.08 4.75 -7.75
C ASP A 208 -12.55 5.06 -7.43
N TYR A 209 -13.34 4.05 -7.07
CA TYR A 209 -14.71 4.25 -6.62
C TYR A 209 -14.77 5.22 -5.43
N ALA A 210 -13.88 5.04 -4.45
CA ALA A 210 -13.82 5.89 -3.26
C ALA A 210 -13.44 7.35 -3.60
N ARG A 211 -12.58 7.56 -4.59
CA ARG A 211 -12.24 8.89 -5.10
C ARG A 211 -13.45 9.55 -5.74
N ASP A 212 -14.14 8.83 -6.61
CA ASP A 212 -15.22 9.37 -7.45
C ASP A 212 -16.51 9.63 -6.64
N HIS A 213 -16.76 8.85 -5.57
CA HIS A 213 -17.94 8.97 -4.71
C HIS A 213 -17.62 9.64 -3.35
N ARG A 214 -16.59 10.49 -3.31
CA ARG A 214 -16.13 11.14 -2.06
C ARG A 214 -17.24 11.87 -1.31
N GLU A 215 -18.11 12.58 -2.04
CA GLU A 215 -19.20 13.35 -1.45
C GLU A 215 -20.30 12.46 -0.82
N GLU A 216 -20.55 11.29 -1.41
CA GLU A 216 -21.53 10.32 -0.89
C GLU A 216 -21.03 9.63 0.40
N MET A 217 -19.71 9.63 0.61
CA MET A 217 -19.06 9.03 1.77
C MET A 217 -18.62 10.05 2.83
N LYS A 218 -18.99 11.33 2.68
CA LYS A 218 -18.54 12.41 3.57
C LYS A 218 -18.88 12.18 5.05
N ASP A 219 -19.99 11.49 5.31
CA ASP A 219 -20.47 11.18 6.67
C ASP A 219 -19.77 9.95 7.28
N ILE A 220 -18.93 9.26 6.52
CA ILE A 220 -18.16 8.10 6.98
C ILE A 220 -16.71 8.55 7.17
N PRO A 221 -16.28 8.86 8.40
CA PRO A 221 -14.90 9.26 8.67
C PRO A 221 -13.93 8.10 8.43
N PHE A 222 -12.75 8.43 7.90
CA PHE A 222 -11.61 7.52 7.84
C PHE A 222 -10.76 7.63 9.11
N HIS A 223 -10.07 6.54 9.47
CA HIS A 223 -9.13 6.56 10.59
C HIS A 223 -7.91 7.41 10.23
N ARG A 224 -7.45 8.22 11.19
CA ARG A 224 -6.31 9.12 11.02
C ARG A 224 -5.12 8.58 11.80
N VAL A 225 -4.03 8.31 11.09
CA VAL A 225 -2.79 7.79 11.66
C VAL A 225 -1.63 8.56 11.04
N ARG A 226 -0.61 8.88 11.83
CA ARG A 226 0.61 9.50 11.33
C ARG A 226 1.75 8.49 11.34
N CYS A 227 2.08 7.96 10.17
CA CYS A 227 3.16 6.99 10.01
C CYS A 227 3.83 7.12 8.62
N ILE A 228 4.90 6.37 8.38
CA ILE A 228 5.60 6.33 7.08
C ILE A 228 5.02 5.29 6.11
N TYR A 229 4.01 4.51 6.54
CA TYR A 229 3.55 3.32 5.84
C TYR A 229 2.31 3.55 4.97
N TYR A 230 1.44 4.50 5.31
CA TYR A 230 0.25 4.82 4.51
C TYR A 230 -0.29 6.23 4.80
#